data_AF-A0A7X9IHI1-F1
#
_entry.id   AF-A0A7X9IHI1-F1
#
_cell.length_a   1.000
_cell.length_b   1.000
_cell.length_c   1.000
_cell.angle_alpha   90.00
_cell.angle_beta   90.00
_cell.angle_gamma   90.00
#
_symmetry.space_group_name_H-M   'P 1'
#
loop_
_entity.id
_entity.type
_entity.pdbx_description
1 polymer ?
#
loop_
_entity_poly.entity_id
_entity_poly.type
_entity_poly.pdbx_seq_one_letter_code
_entity_poly.pdbx_strand_id
1 'polypeptide(L)'
;MAALVFMRGVSIFFHTPAAFFVSTRCRRANVRGPGFPACRDGTRIDPENRSAMTVTADESRTKRLRGVFSTESSHYLGFGGSRRRVSQQIFVMAEELEDGAFSVQRLNRNFLPSGPAKTITREELLKHYVPEPSLYMNKVVPIMRRMEETVERGDSHREHNEFFSA
;
A
#
# COMPACT_ATOMS: atom_id res chain seq x y z
N MET A 1 34.48 -42.40 4.31
CA MET A 1 34.55 -41.45 5.45
C MET A 1 33.19 -40.75 5.52
N ALA A 2 32.19 -41.31 6.21
CA ALA A 2 31.92 -41.07 7.64
C ALA A 2 31.94 -39.55 7.94
N ALA A 3 30.81 -38.87 7.70
CA ALA A 3 29.75 -38.60 8.69
C ALA A 3 30.17 -37.57 9.74
N LEU A 4 29.48 -36.42 9.77
CA LEU A 4 28.99 -35.84 11.01
C LEU A 4 27.98 -34.71 10.70
N VAL A 5 26.72 -35.12 10.78
CA VAL A 5 25.57 -34.27 11.07
C VAL A 5 25.76 -33.70 12.48
N PHE A 6 25.58 -32.39 12.66
CA PHE A 6 25.41 -31.80 13.98
C PHE A 6 24.18 -30.89 13.99
N MET A 7 23.07 -31.48 14.42
CA MET A 7 21.92 -30.75 14.95
C MET A 7 22.31 -30.12 16.29
N ARG A 8 22.05 -28.83 16.43
CA ARG A 8 21.86 -28.13 17.71
C ARG A 8 20.63 -27.26 17.47
N GLY A 9 19.50 -27.46 18.15
CA GLY A 9 19.40 -27.58 19.60
C GLY A 9 18.71 -26.31 20.08
N VAL A 10 17.43 -26.13 19.74
CA VAL A 10 16.57 -25.09 20.31
C VAL A 10 15.43 -25.79 21.00
N SER A 11 15.56 -25.86 22.32
CA SER A 11 14.59 -26.44 23.23
C SER A 11 13.32 -25.59 23.24
N ILE A 12 12.22 -26.23 22.85
CA ILE A 12 10.87 -25.68 22.87
C ILE A 12 10.38 -25.79 24.32
N PHE A 13 10.32 -24.67 25.04
CA PHE A 13 9.71 -24.62 26.38
C PHE A 13 8.19 -24.52 26.22
N PHE A 14 7.51 -25.66 26.38
CA PHE A 14 6.08 -25.72 26.63
C PHE A 14 5.79 -25.21 28.05
N HIS A 15 5.24 -24.01 28.17
CA HIS A 15 4.67 -23.51 29.42
C HIS A 15 3.16 -23.79 29.40
N THR A 16 2.73 -24.78 30.19
CA THR A 16 1.32 -25.13 30.46
C THR A 16 0.81 -24.34 31.69
N PRO A 17 -0.50 -24.31 31.99
CA PRO A 17 -1.25 -23.08 32.24
C PRO A 17 -1.56 -22.87 33.73
N ALA A 18 -1.49 -21.64 34.21
CA ALA A 18 -2.00 -21.28 35.53
C ALA A 18 -3.30 -20.49 35.38
N ALA A 19 -4.39 -21.15 35.78
CA ALA A 19 -5.67 -20.53 36.09
C ALA A 19 -5.50 -19.49 37.20
N PHE A 20 -6.00 -18.27 36.98
CA PHE A 20 -6.31 -17.34 38.06
C PHE A 20 -7.78 -16.92 37.97
N PHE A 21 -8.55 -17.63 38.77
CA PHE A 21 -9.92 -17.35 39.14
C PHE A 21 -9.87 -16.21 40.17
N VAL A 22 -10.27 -15.00 39.80
CA VAL A 22 -10.59 -13.95 40.78
C VAL A 22 -12.03 -13.52 40.60
N SER A 23 -12.85 -14.15 41.43
CA SER A 23 -14.18 -13.69 41.80
C SER A 23 -14.05 -12.39 42.60
N THR A 24 -14.62 -11.31 42.08
CA THR A 24 -14.97 -10.14 42.89
C THR A 24 -16.36 -9.65 42.51
N ARG A 25 -17.34 -10.18 43.28
CA ARG A 25 -18.58 -9.54 43.75
C ARG A 25 -19.14 -8.39 42.89
N CYS A 26 -20.12 -8.73 42.05
CA CYS A 26 -21.19 -7.80 41.69
C CYS A 26 -21.97 -7.40 42.95
N ARG A 27 -21.71 -6.20 43.47
CA ARG A 27 -22.56 -5.57 44.47
C ARG A 27 -23.74 -4.91 43.73
N ARG A 28 -24.89 -5.58 43.80
CA ARG A 28 -26.19 -5.17 43.25
C ARG A 28 -26.69 -3.96 44.03
N ALA A 29 -26.49 -2.75 43.48
CA ALA A 29 -27.14 -1.55 43.98
C ALA A 29 -28.52 -1.42 43.33
N ASN A 30 -29.54 -1.60 44.15
CA ASN A 30 -30.95 -1.42 43.85
C ASN A 30 -31.35 -0.02 44.35
N VAL A 31 -31.56 0.94 43.45
CA VAL A 31 -32.33 2.15 43.77
C VAL A 31 -33.24 2.50 42.60
N ARG A 32 -34.53 2.54 42.96
CA ARG A 32 -35.71 2.83 42.15
C ARG A 32 -35.70 4.29 41.68
N GLY A 33 -36.00 4.51 40.40
CA GLY A 33 -36.40 5.81 39.86
C GLY A 33 -37.54 5.58 38.86
N PRO A 34 -38.66 6.32 38.95
CA PRO A 34 -39.77 6.19 38.01
C PRO A 34 -39.53 7.06 36.77
N GLY A 35 -39.88 6.54 35.60
CA GLY A 35 -39.94 7.32 34.37
C GLY A 35 -38.96 6.89 33.28
N PHE A 36 -39.06 5.63 32.83
CA PHE A 36 -38.62 5.28 31.49
C PHE A 36 -39.85 5.14 30.59
N PRO A 37 -39.92 5.86 29.45
CA PRO A 37 -41.01 5.70 28.51
C PRO A 37 -40.97 4.27 27.95
N ALA A 38 -42.17 3.72 27.79
CA ALA A 38 -42.47 2.37 27.36
C ALA A 38 -41.54 1.87 26.25
N CYS A 39 -41.11 0.61 26.40
CA CYS A 39 -40.53 -0.20 25.34
C CYS A 39 -41.49 -0.23 24.15
N ARG A 40 -41.32 0.71 23.21
CA ARG A 40 -41.96 0.63 21.90
C ARG A 40 -41.37 -0.56 21.18
N ASP A 41 -42.20 -1.59 21.11
CA ASP A 41 -42.43 -2.49 19.99
C ASP A 41 -41.20 -2.87 19.17
N GLY A 42 -40.87 -4.16 19.28
CA GLY A 42 -39.84 -4.81 18.52
C GLY A 42 -39.90 -4.42 17.05
N THR A 43 -38.83 -3.80 16.58
CA THR A 43 -38.40 -4.01 15.22
C THR A 43 -38.00 -5.48 15.09
N ARG A 44 -39.01 -6.27 14.74
CA ARG A 44 -38.90 -7.48 13.95
C ARG A 44 -37.78 -7.25 12.94
N ILE A 45 -36.62 -7.84 13.19
CA ILE A 45 -35.58 -7.94 12.17
C ILE A 45 -36.13 -8.98 11.21
N ASP A 46 -36.76 -8.52 10.13
CA ASP A 46 -37.11 -9.38 9.01
C ASP A 46 -35.82 -10.08 8.53
N PRO A 47 -35.77 -11.42 8.43
CA PRO A 47 -34.56 -12.13 8.01
C PRO A 47 -34.36 -12.09 6.48
N GLU A 48 -34.84 -11.06 5.79
CA GLU A 48 -34.84 -10.94 4.33
C GLU A 48 -33.90 -9.83 3.83
N ASN A 49 -32.74 -9.67 4.46
CA ASN A 49 -31.63 -8.94 3.82
C ASN A 49 -30.26 -9.57 4.04
N ARG A 50 -30.20 -10.89 4.28
CA ARG A 50 -28.93 -11.62 4.37
C ARG A 50 -28.30 -11.90 2.98
N SER A 51 -28.93 -11.46 1.89
CA SER A 51 -28.48 -11.76 0.52
C SER A 51 -28.21 -10.54 -0.36
N ALA A 52 -28.16 -9.32 0.18
CA ALA A 52 -27.69 -8.14 -0.56
C ALA A 52 -26.34 -7.64 -0.02
N MET A 53 -25.36 -8.54 0.09
CA MET A 53 -23.95 -8.17 0.16
C MET A 53 -23.17 -8.87 -0.95
N THR A 54 -23.62 -8.64 -2.17
CA THR A 54 -22.92 -9.00 -3.41
C THR A 54 -22.97 -7.84 -4.39
N VAL A 55 -22.54 -6.65 -3.94
CA VAL A 55 -22.07 -5.55 -4.80
C VAL A 55 -21.09 -4.78 -3.92
N THR A 56 -19.78 -4.85 -4.14
CA THR A 56 -19.07 -4.02 -5.12
C THR A 56 -17.88 -4.77 -5.75
N ALA A 57 -18.14 -5.70 -6.67
CA ALA A 57 -17.08 -6.24 -7.55
C ALA A 57 -17.04 -5.52 -8.92
N ASP A 58 -17.98 -4.62 -9.20
CA ASP A 58 -18.20 -4.04 -10.54
C ASP A 58 -18.27 -2.49 -10.55
N GLU A 59 -17.53 -1.80 -9.67
CA GLU A 59 -17.19 -0.37 -9.85
C GLU A 59 -15.68 -0.16 -10.15
N SER A 60 -14.95 -1.25 -10.36
CA SER A 60 -13.53 -1.26 -10.75
C SER A 60 -13.33 -1.43 -12.25
N ARG A 61 -14.40 -1.65 -13.03
CA ARG A 61 -14.32 -2.05 -14.44
C ARG A 61 -13.77 -0.99 -15.40
N THR A 62 -13.54 0.23 -14.92
CA THR A 62 -12.88 1.32 -15.68
C THR A 62 -11.92 2.16 -14.84
N LYS A 63 -11.46 1.67 -13.67
CA LYS A 63 -10.33 2.32 -13.00
C LYS A 63 -9.04 1.84 -13.64
N ARG A 64 -8.49 2.67 -14.54
CA ARG A 64 -7.15 2.48 -15.13
C ARG A 64 -6.16 2.09 -14.05
N LEU A 65 -5.50 0.95 -14.21
CA LEU A 65 -4.51 0.49 -13.25
C LEU A 65 -3.30 1.42 -13.28
N ARG A 66 -2.99 2.02 -12.13
CA ARG A 66 -1.79 2.86 -11.94
C ARG A 66 -1.04 2.38 -10.71
N GLY A 67 0.27 2.25 -10.81
CA GLY A 67 1.07 1.75 -9.70
C GLY A 67 2.57 1.95 -9.91
N VAL A 68 3.34 1.68 -8.86
CA VAL A 68 4.80 1.69 -8.91
C VAL A 68 5.33 0.27 -8.80
N PHE A 69 6.36 0.00 -9.59
CA PHE A 69 7.04 -1.26 -9.64
C PHE A 69 8.55 -1.08 -9.49
N SER A 70 9.24 -2.10 -9.02
CA SER A 70 10.69 -2.14 -8.87
C SER A 70 11.31 -3.18 -9.82
N THR A 71 12.54 -2.89 -10.26
CA THR A 71 13.39 -3.84 -11.00
C THR A 71 14.84 -3.66 -10.54
N GLU A 72 15.62 -4.74 -10.51
CA GLU A 72 17.02 -4.72 -10.09
C GLU A 72 17.94 -4.88 -11.31
N SER A 73 18.80 -3.89 -11.55
CA SER A 73 19.85 -3.96 -12.57
C SER A 73 21.20 -4.15 -11.92
N SER A 74 21.89 -5.25 -12.25
CA SER A 74 23.25 -5.48 -11.77
C SER A 74 24.28 -5.04 -12.80
N HIS A 75 25.11 -4.07 -12.45
CA HIS A 75 26.19 -3.56 -13.29
C HIS A 75 27.55 -3.96 -12.69
N TYR A 76 28.49 -4.33 -13.56
CA TYR A 76 29.88 -4.54 -13.15
C TYR A 76 30.65 -3.24 -13.34
N LEU A 77 31.19 -2.69 -12.25
CA LEU A 77 32.03 -1.50 -12.27
C LEU A 77 33.50 -1.91 -12.14
N GLY A 78 34.36 -1.31 -12.97
CA GLY A 78 35.82 -1.48 -12.92
C GLY A 78 36.41 -2.24 -14.12
N PHE A 79 37.69 -1.99 -14.37
CA PHE A 79 38.49 -2.66 -15.38
C PHE A 79 39.49 -3.61 -14.68
N GLY A 80 39.69 -4.81 -15.22
CA GLY A 80 40.65 -5.80 -14.66
C GLY A 80 40.11 -6.64 -13.50
N GLY A 81 40.99 -7.00 -12.55
CA GLY A 81 40.70 -7.89 -11.42
C GLY A 81 39.85 -7.29 -10.30
N SER A 82 39.68 -5.97 -10.27
CA SER A 82 38.89 -5.25 -9.26
C SER A 82 37.44 -5.01 -9.69
N ARG A 83 36.84 -5.94 -10.45
CA ARG A 83 35.45 -5.84 -10.89
C ARG A 83 34.49 -6.01 -9.71
N ARG A 84 33.76 -4.95 -9.38
CA ARG A 84 32.72 -4.98 -8.34
C ARG A 84 31.35 -5.06 -9.00
N ARG A 85 30.52 -6.02 -8.57
CA ARG A 85 29.10 -6.07 -8.93
C ARG A 85 28.34 -5.06 -8.06
N VAL A 86 27.60 -4.17 -8.71
CA VAL A 86 26.73 -3.19 -8.07
C VAL A 86 25.31 -3.46 -8.54
N SER A 87 24.47 -3.88 -7.60
CA SER A 87 23.03 -4.00 -7.78
C SER A 87 22.37 -2.65 -7.54
N GLN A 88 21.63 -2.17 -8.54
CA GLN A 88 20.88 -0.92 -8.47
C GLN A 88 19.39 -1.23 -8.60
N GLN A 89 18.61 -0.79 -7.61
CA GLN A 89 17.16 -0.84 -7.70
C GLN A 89 16.63 0.36 -8.48
N ILE A 90 15.84 0.08 -9.51
CA ILE A 90 15.20 1.07 -10.38
C ILE A 90 13.71 1.00 -10.11
N PHE A 91 13.12 2.15 -9.78
CA PHE A 91 11.68 2.30 -9.61
C PHE A 91 11.07 2.81 -10.90
N VAL A 92 9.91 2.25 -11.27
CA VAL A 92 9.14 2.65 -12.45
C VAL A 92 7.66 2.83 -12.11
N MET A 93 7.04 3.86 -12.67
CA MET A 93 5.59 4.10 -12.59
C MET A 93 4.97 3.51 -13.84
N ALA A 94 3.95 2.67 -13.68
CA ALA A 94 3.19 2.12 -14.78
C ALA A 94 1.73 2.62 -14.72
N GLU A 95 1.22 2.96 -15.89
CA GLU A 95 -0.15 3.46 -16.08
C GLU A 95 -0.79 2.73 -17.25
N GLU A 96 -1.98 2.21 -17.05
CA GLU A 96 -2.76 1.56 -18.10
C GLU A 96 -3.34 2.60 -19.07
N LEU A 97 -3.12 2.40 -20.37
CA LEU A 97 -3.65 3.19 -21.46
C LEU A 97 -4.99 2.62 -21.95
N GLU A 98 -5.62 3.33 -22.89
CA GLU A 98 -6.89 2.97 -23.51
C GLU A 98 -6.86 1.64 -24.26
N ASP A 99 -5.72 1.35 -24.89
CA ASP A 99 -5.51 0.18 -25.73
C ASP A 99 -5.13 -1.10 -24.94
N GLY A 100 -5.20 -1.06 -23.60
CA GLY A 100 -4.76 -2.16 -22.74
C GLY A 100 -3.23 -2.30 -22.63
N ALA A 101 -2.49 -1.36 -23.22
CA ALA A 101 -1.04 -1.25 -23.07
C ALA A 101 -0.68 -0.46 -21.80
N PHE A 102 0.51 -0.69 -21.26
CA PHE A 102 1.01 0.04 -20.09
C PHE A 102 2.08 1.04 -20.49
N SER A 103 1.88 2.31 -20.12
CA SER A 103 2.88 3.36 -20.21
C SER A 103 3.75 3.33 -18.96
N VAL A 104 5.05 3.12 -19.14
CA VAL A 104 6.02 2.97 -18.06
C VAL A 104 7.05 4.08 -18.09
N GLN A 105 7.21 4.77 -16.97
CA GLN A 105 8.18 5.84 -16.78
C GLN A 105 9.10 5.51 -15.61
N ARG A 106 10.40 5.83 -15.74
CA ARG A 106 11.35 5.64 -14.63
C ARG A 106 11.14 6.74 -13.58
N LEU A 107 11.29 6.37 -12.32
CA LEU A 107 11.31 7.35 -11.23
C LEU A 107 12.73 7.84 -11.00
N ASN A 108 12.86 9.14 -10.75
CA ASN A 108 14.09 9.73 -10.28
C ASN A 108 14.30 9.49 -8.76
N ARG A 109 15.37 10.07 -8.19
CA ARG A 109 15.68 9.98 -6.74
C ARG A 109 14.60 10.59 -5.84
N ASN A 110 13.82 11.52 -6.36
CA ASN A 110 12.72 12.18 -5.67
C ASN A 110 11.38 11.46 -5.91
N PHE A 111 11.41 10.25 -6.47
CA PHE A 111 10.23 9.44 -6.76
C PHE A 111 9.24 10.08 -7.75
N LEU A 112 9.76 10.89 -8.67
CA LEU A 112 8.95 11.51 -9.71
C LEU A 112 9.10 10.78 -11.03
N PRO A 113 8.00 10.56 -11.77
CA PRO A 113 8.08 10.05 -13.12
C PRO A 113 8.91 11.02 -13.96
N SER A 114 10.00 10.52 -14.56
CA SER A 114 10.95 11.33 -15.31
C SER A 114 11.52 10.55 -16.48
N GLY A 115 11.62 11.25 -17.62
CA GLY A 115 12.15 10.69 -18.85
C GLY A 115 11.06 10.16 -19.79
N PRO A 116 11.44 9.48 -20.89
CA PRO A 116 10.50 9.03 -21.89
C PRO A 116 9.63 7.89 -21.37
N ALA A 117 8.33 7.97 -21.65
CA ALA A 117 7.39 6.88 -21.44
C ALA A 117 7.64 5.75 -22.44
N LYS A 118 7.68 4.52 -21.92
CA LYS A 118 7.80 3.30 -22.71
C LYS A 118 6.49 2.53 -22.65
N THR A 119 5.94 2.20 -23.80
CA THR A 119 4.76 1.33 -23.88
C THR A 119 5.21 -0.13 -23.79
N ILE A 120 4.67 -0.89 -22.84
CA ILE A 120 4.90 -2.32 -22.67
C ILE A 120 3.58 -3.07 -22.51
N THR A 121 3.58 -4.38 -22.76
CA THR A 121 2.38 -5.20 -22.53
C THR A 121 2.25 -5.62 -21.05
N ARG A 122 1.06 -6.09 -20.67
CA ARG A 122 0.79 -6.57 -19.32
C ARG A 122 1.71 -7.74 -18.93
N GLU A 123 1.99 -8.63 -19.88
CA GLU A 123 2.80 -9.82 -19.65
C GLU A 123 4.25 -9.45 -19.36
N GLU A 124 4.80 -8.47 -20.08
CA GLU A 124 6.16 -7.98 -19.86
C GLU A 124 6.31 -7.30 -18.50
N LEU A 125 5.30 -6.51 -18.12
CA LEU A 125 5.26 -5.85 -16.83
C LEU A 125 5.30 -6.87 -15.68
N LEU A 126 4.45 -7.89 -15.73
CA LEU A 126 4.38 -8.92 -14.69
C LEU A 126 5.60 -9.84 -14.63
N LYS A 127 6.34 -9.99 -15.74
CA LYS A 127 7.54 -10.84 -15.81
C LYS A 127 8.79 -10.15 -15.26
N HIS A 128 8.95 -8.86 -15.52
CA HIS A 128 10.20 -8.14 -15.25
C HIS A 128 10.16 -7.22 -14.03
N TYR A 129 8.98 -6.95 -13.50
CA TYR A 129 8.78 -5.95 -12.47
C TYR A 129 8.00 -6.49 -11.26
N VAL A 130 8.37 -6.03 -10.08
CA VAL A 130 7.74 -6.40 -8.81
C VAL A 130 6.85 -5.24 -8.33
N PRO A 131 5.57 -5.50 -7.99
CA PRO A 131 4.67 -4.44 -7.53
C PRO A 131 5.05 -3.94 -6.13
N GLU A 132 5.16 -2.62 -5.97
CA GLU A 132 5.50 -1.93 -4.71
C GLU A 132 4.38 -0.95 -4.32
N PRO A 133 3.21 -1.45 -3.87
CA PRO A 133 2.05 -0.59 -3.56
C PRO A 133 2.33 0.39 -2.41
N SER A 134 3.16 -0.04 -1.46
CA SER A 134 3.62 0.78 -0.33
C SER A 134 4.33 2.04 -0.79
N LEU A 135 5.12 1.98 -1.87
CA LEU A 135 5.86 3.13 -2.37
C LEU A 135 4.92 4.15 -3.04
N TYR A 136 3.95 3.66 -3.81
CA TYR A 136 2.97 4.48 -4.51
C TYR A 136 2.17 5.36 -3.53
N MET A 137 1.57 4.75 -2.51
CA MET A 137 0.69 5.46 -1.57
C MET A 137 1.46 6.42 -0.64
N ASN A 138 2.63 6.00 -0.16
CA ASN A 138 3.33 6.75 0.90
C ASN A 138 4.27 7.83 0.37
N LYS A 139 4.81 7.68 -0.85
CA LYS A 139 5.84 8.61 -1.38
C LYS A 139 5.40 9.28 -2.67
N VAL A 140 4.99 8.51 -3.67
CA VAL A 140 4.77 9.05 -5.02
C VAL A 140 3.58 10.00 -5.06
N VAL A 141 2.41 9.56 -4.56
CA VAL A 141 1.19 10.38 -4.52
C VAL A 141 1.39 11.72 -3.81
N PRO A 142 1.93 11.79 -2.56
CA PRO A 142 2.09 13.08 -1.89
C PRO A 142 3.13 13.98 -2.56
N ILE A 143 4.18 13.42 -3.17
CA ILE A 143 5.20 14.23 -3.87
C ILE A 143 4.61 14.84 -5.15
N MET A 144 3.86 14.07 -5.95
CA MET A 144 3.20 14.60 -7.15
C MET A 144 2.25 15.75 -6.82
N ARG A 145 1.41 15.59 -5.78
CA ARG A 145 0.50 16.66 -5.33
C ARG A 145 1.24 17.94 -4.95
N ARG A 146 2.33 17.84 -4.19
CA ARG A 146 3.13 19.02 -3.81
C ARG A 146 3.75 19.71 -5.01
N MET A 147 4.15 18.95 -6.03
CA MET A 147 4.67 19.53 -7.26
C MET A 147 3.59 20.28 -8.03
N GLU A 148 2.42 19.68 -8.19
CA GLU A 148 1.26 20.31 -8.82
C GLU A 148 0.90 21.62 -8.09
N GLU A 149 0.82 21.60 -6.77
CA GLU A 149 0.58 22.81 -5.95
C GLU A 149 1.64 23.90 -6.14
N THR A 150 2.90 23.51 -6.38
CA THR A 150 4.01 24.46 -6.58
C THR A 150 3.94 25.08 -7.97
N VAL A 151 3.61 24.26 -8.99
CA VAL A 151 3.39 24.72 -10.36
C VAL A 151 2.18 25.64 -10.42
N GLU A 152 1.05 25.23 -9.84
CA GLU A 152 -0.19 26.02 -9.79
C GLU A 152 0.02 27.36 -9.09
N ARG A 153 0.73 27.38 -7.95
CA ARG A 153 1.05 28.64 -7.26
C ARG A 153 1.91 29.55 -8.14
N GLY A 154 2.91 28.98 -8.82
CA GLY A 154 3.76 29.73 -9.75
C GLY A 154 2.99 30.28 -10.95
N ASP A 155 2.08 29.49 -11.52
CA ASP A 155 1.24 29.88 -12.64
C ASP A 155 0.19 30.93 -12.21
N SER A 156 -0.40 30.80 -11.03
CA SER A 156 -1.26 31.83 -10.43
C SER A 156 -0.52 33.16 -10.29
N HIS A 157 0.70 33.20 -9.74
CA HIS A 157 1.44 34.46 -9.65
C HIS A 157 1.77 35.07 -11.02
N ARG A 158 1.98 34.25 -12.05
CA ARG A 158 2.16 34.72 -13.44
C ARG A 158 0.89 35.35 -14.00
N GLU A 159 -0.27 34.71 -13.81
CA GLU A 159 -1.56 35.23 -14.26
C GLU A 159 -1.93 36.56 -13.60
N HIS A 160 -1.56 36.73 -12.33
CA HIS A 160 -1.85 37.94 -11.55
C HIS A 160 -0.82 39.07 -11.75
N ASN A 161 0.14 38.93 -12.68
CA ASN A 161 1.24 39.89 -12.91
C ASN A 161 2.09 40.20 -11.66
N GLU A 162 2.08 39.33 -10.66
CA GLU A 162 2.90 39.43 -9.46
C GLU A 162 4.27 38.80 -9.73
N PHE A 163 5.09 39.49 -10.52
CA PHE A 163 6.40 39.00 -10.98
C PHE A 163 7.44 38.82 -9.86
N PHE A 164 7.15 39.24 -8.63
CA PHE A 164 8.09 39.19 -7.52
C PHE A 164 7.44 38.57 -6.28
N SER A 165 7.72 37.29 -6.05
CA SER A 165 7.65 36.66 -4.73
C SER A 165 9.06 36.24 -4.35
N ALA A 166 9.69 37.00 -3.44
CA ALA A 166 11.02 36.76 -2.89
C ALA A 166 10.91 36.19 -1.47
#